data_AF-A0A0F9RGB4-F1
#
_entry.id   AF-A0A0F9RGB4-F1
#
_cell.length_a   1.000
_cell.length_b   1.000
_cell.length_c   1.000
_cell.angle_alpha   90.00
_cell.angle_beta   90.00
_cell.angle_gamma   90.00
#
_symmetry.space_group_name_H-M   'P 1'
#
loop_
_entity.id
_entity.type
_entity.pdbx_description
1 polymer ?
#
loop_
_entity_poly.entity_id
_entity_poly.type
_entity_poly.pdbx_seq_one_letter_code
_entity_poly.pdbx_strand_id
1 'polypeptide(L)'
;MTDTTRTTVTLNKSYMKLIEELVDVFGTTRAQVMSNIIERFFNDTKNDALLEKLRARKRKENPPEPAKLNQVIQKFLKRSDKIPFNIFVDHLKLDEDFVISQLDDWGEKFNFMFIDNKIVKLKEE
;
A
#
# COMPACT_ATOMS: atom_id res chain seq x y z
N MET A 1 -14.91 8.18 11.54
CA MET A 1 -15.53 7.62 10.31
C MET A 1 -14.43 6.95 9.52
N THR A 2 -14.57 5.68 9.21
CA THR A 2 -13.63 4.95 8.34
C THR A 2 -14.05 5.23 6.90
N ASP A 3 -13.14 5.69 6.05
CA ASP A 3 -13.44 5.90 4.63
C ASP A 3 -13.72 4.55 3.95
N THR A 4 -14.97 4.33 3.53
CA THR A 4 -15.38 3.11 2.84
C THR A 4 -15.58 3.37 1.35
N THR A 5 -15.07 2.49 0.49
CA THR A 5 -15.28 2.53 -0.96
C THR A 5 -16.23 1.42 -1.39
N ARG A 6 -17.17 1.70 -2.30
CA ARG A 6 -18.07 0.69 -2.87
C ARG A 6 -17.43 0.03 -4.09
N THR A 7 -17.52 -1.29 -4.18
CA THR A 7 -17.03 -2.07 -5.33
C THR A 7 -18.02 -3.18 -5.66
N THR A 8 -18.13 -3.51 -6.95
CA THR A 8 -18.93 -4.65 -7.45
C THR A 8 -17.98 -5.78 -7.82
N VAL A 9 -18.30 -6.99 -7.39
CA VAL A 9 -17.52 -8.19 -7.72
C VAL A 9 -18.40 -9.22 -8.43
N THR A 10 -17.81 -9.96 -9.36
CA THR A 10 -18.45 -11.11 -10.01
C THR A 10 -17.82 -12.39 -9.47
N LEU A 11 -18.66 -13.27 -8.93
CA LEU A 11 -18.23 -14.53 -8.33
C LEU A 11 -18.85 -15.71 -9.08
N ASN A 12 -18.19 -16.87 -8.99
CA ASN A 12 -18.77 -18.12 -9.45
C ASN A 12 -20.08 -18.40 -8.66
N LYS A 13 -21.08 -18.95 -9.34
CA LYS A 13 -22.37 -19.33 -8.73
C LYS A 13 -22.20 -20.23 -7.50
N SER A 14 -21.22 -21.13 -7.50
CA SER A 14 -20.92 -22.00 -6.36
C SER A 14 -20.51 -21.21 -5.12
N TYR A 15 -19.62 -20.22 -5.26
CA TYR A 15 -19.23 -19.35 -4.15
C TYR A 15 -20.38 -18.45 -3.69
N MET A 16 -21.24 -17.99 -4.61
CA MET A 16 -22.41 -17.19 -4.22
C MET A 16 -23.40 -18.02 -3.38
N LYS A 17 -23.58 -19.31 -3.70
CA LYS A 17 -24.39 -20.22 -2.87
C LYS A 17 -23.80 -20.41 -1.47
N LEU A 18 -22.48 -20.63 -1.38
CA LEU A 18 -21.79 -20.70 -0.08
C LEU A 18 -21.96 -19.40 0.73
N ILE A 19 -21.87 -18.24 0.08
CA ILE A 19 -22.11 -16.95 0.74
C ILE A 19 -23.56 -16.85 1.25
N GLU A 20 -24.54 -17.31 0.46
CA GLU A 20 -25.95 -17.35 0.87
C GLU A 20 -26.19 -18.26 2.07
N GLU A 21 -25.55 -19.43 2.13
CA GLU A 21 -25.63 -20.36 3.27
C GLU A 21 -25.05 -19.78 4.56
N LEU A 22 -24.12 -18.83 4.45
CA LEU A 22 -23.48 -18.17 5.58
C LEU A 22 -24.21 -16.90 6.04
N VAL A 23 -25.27 -16.47 5.34
CA VAL A 23 -26.14 -15.38 5.79
C VAL A 23 -26.83 -15.80 7.09
N ASP A 24 -26.99 -14.85 8.00
CA ASP A 24 -27.49 -15.00 9.36
C ASP A 24 -26.60 -15.81 10.32
N VAL A 25 -25.53 -16.43 9.82
CA VAL A 25 -24.50 -17.12 10.63
C VAL A 25 -23.24 -16.27 10.77
N PHE A 26 -22.74 -15.74 9.65
CA PHE A 26 -21.49 -15.00 9.59
C PHE A 26 -21.68 -13.50 9.24
N GLY A 27 -22.92 -13.09 8.98
CA GLY A 27 -23.34 -11.70 8.71
C GLY A 27 -24.80 -11.65 8.29
N THR A 28 -25.49 -10.52 8.45
CA THR A 28 -26.94 -10.41 8.17
C THR A 28 -27.26 -10.17 6.71
N THR A 29 -26.24 -9.89 5.89
CA THR A 29 -26.39 -9.72 4.44
C THR A 29 -25.22 -10.38 3.72
N ARG A 30 -25.39 -10.74 2.45
CA ARG A 30 -24.30 -11.24 1.60
C ARG A 30 -23.09 -10.31 1.59
N ALA A 31 -23.34 -9.00 1.58
CA ALA A 31 -22.29 -7.99 1.63
C ALA A 31 -21.48 -8.08 2.93
N GLN A 32 -22.15 -8.18 4.08
CA GLN A 32 -21.48 -8.35 5.37
C GLN A 32 -20.69 -9.67 5.44
N VAL A 33 -21.27 -10.77 4.97
CA VAL A 33 -20.58 -12.07 4.92
C VAL A 33 -19.30 -11.95 4.09
N MET A 34 -19.37 -11.34 2.90
CA MET A 34 -18.20 -11.13 2.05
C MET A 34 -17.16 -10.22 2.72
N SER A 35 -17.58 -9.10 3.32
CA SER A 35 -16.67 -8.21 4.04
C SER A 35 -15.95 -8.94 5.17
N ASN A 36 -16.67 -9.70 5.99
CA ASN A 36 -16.09 -10.44 7.11
C ASN A 36 -15.10 -11.51 6.65
N ILE A 37 -15.37 -12.18 5.52
CA ILE A 37 -14.43 -13.15 4.93
C ILE A 37 -13.16 -12.44 4.47
N ILE A 38 -13.30 -11.31 3.79
CA ILE A 38 -12.18 -10.53 3.26
C ILE A 38 -11.33 -9.96 4.40
N GLU A 39 -11.96 -9.37 5.41
CA GLU A 39 -11.28 -8.86 6.61
C GLU A 39 -10.52 -9.98 7.32
N ARG A 40 -11.16 -11.14 7.51
CA ARG A 40 -10.50 -12.31 8.11
C ARG A 40 -9.30 -12.78 7.28
N PHE A 41 -9.40 -12.76 5.95
CA PHE A 41 -8.27 -13.12 5.09
C PHE A 41 -7.09 -12.15 5.24
N PHE A 42 -7.34 -10.84 5.24
CA PHE A 42 -6.29 -9.82 5.39
C PHE A 42 -5.72 -9.71 6.81
N ASN A 43 -6.49 -10.09 7.83
CA ASN A 43 -6.04 -10.06 9.22
C ASN A 43 -5.35 -11.36 9.66
N ASP A 44 -5.37 -12.42 8.84
CA ASP A 44 -4.68 -13.68 9.14
C ASP A 44 -3.22 -13.63 8.64
N THR A 45 -2.28 -13.54 9.59
CA THR A 45 -0.82 -13.51 9.35
C THR A 45 -0.30 -14.65 8.47
N LYS A 46 -1.02 -15.78 8.37
CA LYS A 46 -0.65 -16.87 7.46
C LYS A 46 -0.69 -16.47 5.98
N ASN A 47 -1.46 -15.43 5.64
CA ASN A 47 -1.61 -14.93 4.28
C ASN A 47 -0.59 -13.86 3.92
N ASP A 48 0.19 -13.33 4.87
CA ASP A 48 1.15 -12.24 4.64
C ASP A 48 2.16 -12.59 3.53
N ALA A 49 2.69 -13.81 3.56
CA ALA A 49 3.62 -14.27 2.54
C ALA A 49 3.02 -14.30 1.12
N LEU A 50 1.72 -14.58 1.00
CA LEU A 50 1.01 -14.53 -0.29
C LEU A 50 0.78 -13.09 -0.72
N LEU A 51 0.34 -12.24 0.20
CA LEU A 51 0.12 -10.82 -0.06
C LEU A 51 1.40 -10.13 -0.52
N GLU A 52 2.53 -10.42 0.12
CA GLU A 52 3.83 -9.89 -0.28
C GLU A 52 4.26 -10.37 -1.67
N LYS A 53 4.07 -11.65 -2.00
CA LYS A 53 4.33 -12.14 -3.36
C LYS A 53 3.49 -11.41 -4.41
N LEU A 54 2.21 -11.14 -4.11
CA LEU A 54 1.32 -10.42 -5.03
C LEU A 54 1.72 -8.94 -5.17
N ARG A 55 2.11 -8.28 -4.07
CA ARG A 55 2.65 -6.90 -4.09
C ARG A 55 3.94 -6.83 -4.89
N ALA A 56 4.88 -7.75 -4.66
CA ALA A 56 6.12 -7.86 -5.41
C ALA A 56 5.88 -8.10 -6.91
N ARG A 57 4.88 -8.92 -7.26
CA ARG A 57 4.50 -9.13 -8.66
C ARG A 57 3.94 -7.86 -9.29
N LYS A 58 3.08 -7.13 -8.59
CA LYS A 58 2.57 -5.82 -9.04
C LYS A 58 3.71 -4.82 -9.26
N ARG A 59 4.71 -4.79 -8.36
CA ARG A 59 5.93 -3.96 -8.49
C ARG A 59 6.71 -4.28 -9.78
N LYS A 60 6.78 -5.56 -10.17
CA LYS A 60 7.47 -6.02 -11.39
C LYS A 60 6.70 -5.76 -12.67
N GLU A 61 5.39 -6.01 -12.67
CA GLU A 61 4.54 -5.92 -13.88
C GLU A 61 4.09 -4.49 -14.17
N ASN A 62 3.90 -3.66 -13.14
CA ASN A 62 3.56 -2.25 -13.26
C ASN A 62 4.47 -1.43 -12.34
N PRO A 63 5.75 -1.25 -12.70
CA PRO A 63 6.63 -0.39 -11.94
C PRO A 63 6.05 1.03 -11.90
N PRO A 64 6.12 1.74 -10.76
CA PRO A 64 5.67 3.12 -10.68
C PRO A 64 6.40 3.93 -11.76
N GLU A 65 5.64 4.67 -12.56
CA GLU A 65 6.18 5.42 -13.69
C GLU A 65 7.24 6.41 -13.19
N PRO A 66 8.52 6.28 -13.58
CA PRO A 66 9.64 6.99 -12.93
C PRO A 66 9.46 8.51 -12.96
N ALA A 67 8.89 9.04 -14.04
CA ALA A 67 8.63 10.47 -14.20
C ALA A 67 7.64 11.00 -13.15
N LYS A 68 6.56 10.26 -12.88
CA LYS A 68 5.57 10.63 -11.86
C LYS A 68 6.16 10.54 -10.46
N LEU A 69 6.93 9.48 -10.20
CA LEU A 69 7.56 9.28 -8.89
C LEU A 69 8.54 10.41 -8.56
N ASN A 70 9.40 10.77 -9.51
CA ASN A 70 10.35 11.88 -9.36
C ASN A 70 9.64 13.21 -9.03
N GLN A 71 8.52 13.49 -9.71
CA GLN A 71 7.74 14.71 -9.46
C GLN A 71 7.12 14.72 -8.06
N VAL A 72 6.63 13.57 -7.58
CA VAL A 72 6.04 13.45 -6.24
C VAL A 72 7.13 13.65 -5.19
N ILE A 73 8.28 12.98 -5.31
CA ILE A 73 9.42 13.12 -4.38
C ILE A 73 9.87 14.59 -4.32
N GLN A 74 10.07 15.24 -5.46
CA GLN A 74 10.46 16.66 -5.50
C GLN A 74 9.43 17.59 -4.87
N LYS A 75 8.13 17.39 -5.14
CA LYS A 75 7.07 18.20 -4.53
C LYS A 75 7.03 18.03 -3.02
N PHE A 76 7.31 16.82 -2.53
CA PHE A 76 7.26 16.51 -1.11
C PHE A 76 8.46 17.11 -0.36
N LEU A 77 9.66 16.97 -0.91
CA LEU A 77 10.90 17.59 -0.40
C LEU A 77 10.95 19.12 -0.57
N LYS A 78 10.07 19.72 -1.37
CA LYS A 78 9.91 21.19 -1.41
C LYS A 78 9.13 21.74 -0.22
N ARG A 79 8.31 20.92 0.43
CA ARG A 79 7.39 21.36 1.49
C ARG A 79 7.89 21.08 2.90
N SER A 80 8.83 20.16 3.05
CA SER A 80 9.41 19.80 4.34
C SER A 80 10.87 19.43 4.20
N ASP A 81 11.69 19.94 5.11
CA ASP A 81 13.11 19.61 5.21
C ASP A 81 13.37 18.32 5.98
N LYS A 82 12.38 17.86 6.77
CA LYS A 82 12.46 16.64 7.59
C LYS A 82 11.14 15.87 7.49
N ILE A 83 11.21 14.62 7.06
CA ILE A 83 10.02 13.80 6.82
C ILE A 83 10.23 12.44 7.49
N PRO A 84 9.36 12.03 8.43
CA PRO A 84 9.35 10.66 8.95
C PRO A 84 9.24 9.63 7.83
N PHE A 85 10.00 8.53 7.94
CA PHE A 85 10.08 7.53 6.89
C PHE A 85 8.73 6.92 6.51
N ASN A 86 7.94 6.55 7.52
CA ASN A 86 6.59 6.03 7.34
C ASN A 86 5.71 6.98 6.51
N ILE A 87 5.76 8.29 6.81
CA ILE A 87 5.01 9.30 6.07
C ILE A 87 5.53 9.43 4.63
N PHE A 88 6.84 9.28 4.43
CA PHE A 88 7.45 9.28 3.09
C PHE A 88 7.00 8.09 2.24
N VAL A 89 7.04 6.89 2.81
CA VAL A 89 6.57 5.65 2.15
C VAL A 89 5.07 5.74 1.83
N ASP A 90 4.25 6.19 2.78
CA ASP A 90 2.81 6.38 2.61
C ASP A 90 2.48 7.40 1.52
N HIS A 91 3.23 8.51 1.47
CA HIS A 91 3.02 9.55 0.46
C HIS A 91 3.34 9.06 -0.96
N LEU A 92 4.38 8.23 -1.09
CA LEU A 92 4.74 7.61 -2.37
C LEU A 92 3.79 6.46 -2.74
N LYS A 93 3.02 5.94 -1.78
CA LYS A 93 2.17 4.75 -1.93
C LYS A 93 2.98 3.56 -2.45
N LEU A 94 4.21 3.45 -1.97
CA LEU A 94 5.15 2.40 -2.33
C LEU A 94 5.34 1.45 -1.16
N ASP A 95 5.89 0.29 -1.49
CA ASP A 95 6.28 -0.72 -0.52
C ASP A 95 7.54 -0.26 0.22
N GLU A 96 7.60 -0.46 1.53
CA GLU A 96 8.70 -0.02 2.38
C GLU A 96 10.03 -0.60 1.90
N ASP A 97 10.07 -1.90 1.59
CA ASP A 97 11.28 -2.57 1.10
C ASP A 97 11.78 -1.96 -0.22
N PHE A 98 10.84 -1.58 -1.09
CA PHE A 98 11.18 -0.95 -2.36
C PHE A 98 11.74 0.45 -2.14
N VAL A 99 11.13 1.23 -1.25
CA VAL A 99 11.64 2.57 -0.91
C VAL A 99 13.04 2.46 -0.31
N ILE A 100 13.26 1.56 0.67
CA ILE A 100 14.57 1.33 1.28
C ILE A 100 15.61 1.00 0.21
N SER A 101 15.29 0.11 -0.74
CA SER A 101 16.19 -0.27 -1.82
C SER A 101 16.52 0.85 -2.83
N GLN A 102 15.84 2.00 -2.73
CA GLN A 102 16.01 3.14 -3.63
C GLN A 102 16.42 4.41 -2.89
N LEU A 103 16.59 4.36 -1.56
CA LEU A 103 16.91 5.54 -0.75
C LEU A 103 18.25 6.16 -1.12
N ASP A 104 19.27 5.35 -1.40
CA ASP A 104 20.60 5.83 -1.78
C ASP A 104 20.55 6.54 -3.14
N ASP A 105 19.97 5.88 -4.16
CA ASP A 105 19.78 6.45 -5.50
C ASP A 105 18.97 7.76 -5.48
N TRP A 106 17.92 7.82 -4.66
CA TRP A 106 17.09 9.02 -4.52
C TRP A 106 17.77 10.09 -3.67
N GLY A 107 18.55 9.71 -2.67
CA GLY A 107 19.31 10.63 -1.83
C GLY A 107 20.32 11.42 -2.65
N GLU A 108 21.05 10.75 -3.54
CA GLU A 108 21.96 11.40 -4.50
C GLU A 108 21.20 12.30 -5.49
N LYS A 109 20.09 11.80 -6.04
CA LYS A 109 19.33 12.50 -7.08
C LYS A 109 18.55 13.72 -6.59
N PHE A 110 18.06 13.69 -5.35
CA PHE A 110 17.20 14.72 -4.77
C PHE A 110 17.83 15.44 -3.58
N ASN A 111 19.11 15.17 -3.29
CA ASN A 111 19.91 15.80 -2.25
C ASN A 111 19.28 15.68 -0.85
N PHE A 112 19.03 14.45 -0.41
CA PHE A 112 18.58 14.15 0.95
C PHE A 112 19.33 12.97 1.56
N MET A 113 19.29 12.85 2.88
CA MET A 113 19.82 11.70 3.61
C MET A 113 18.74 11.02 4.44
N PHE A 114 18.89 9.71 4.63
CA PHE A 114 18.07 8.94 5.55
C PHE A 114 18.79 8.81 6.90
N ILE A 115 18.30 9.49 7.93
CA ILE A 115 18.91 9.55 9.27
C ILE A 115 17.82 9.39 10.33
N ASP A 116 18.04 8.52 11.31
CA ASP A 116 17.12 8.29 12.44
C ASP A 116 15.65 8.09 12.03
N ASN A 117 15.44 7.22 11.02
CA ASN A 117 14.13 6.92 10.46
C ASN A 117 13.42 8.15 9.85
N LYS A 118 14.19 9.12 9.33
CA LYS A 118 13.68 10.34 8.69
C LYS A 118 14.47 10.65 7.43
N ILE A 119 13.76 11.14 6.42
CA ILE A 119 14.30 11.76 5.22
C ILE A 119 14.60 13.22 5.54
N VAL A 120 15.88 13.60 5.52
CA VAL A 120 16.38 14.94 5.82
C VAL A 120 16.97 15.54 4.56
N LYS A 121 16.37 16.63 4.07
CA LYS A 121 16.89 17.36 2.92
C LYS A 121 18.19 18.05 3.30
N LEU A 122 19.21 17.88 2.47
CA LEU A 122 20.45 18.62 2.59
C LEU A 122 20.20 20.01 1.98
N LYS A 123 20.46 21.07 2.74
CA LYS A 123 20.42 22.42 2.17
C LYS A 123 21.63 22.57 1.26
N GLU A 124 21.40 22.99 0.02
CA GLU A 124 22.47 23.52 -0.81
C GLU A 124 22.96 24.81 -0.12
N GLU A 125 24.26 24.89 0.13
CA GLU A 125 24.95 26.13 0.53
C GLU A 125 24.89 27.18 -0.58
#